data_AF-A0AAU3E1X1-F1
#
_entry.id   AF-A0AAU3E1X1-F1
#
_cell.length_a   1.000
_cell.length_b   1.000
_cell.length_c   1.000
_cell.angle_alpha   90.00
_cell.angle_beta   90.00
_cell.angle_gamma   90.00
#
_symmetry.space_group_name_H-M   'P 1'
#
loop_
_entity.id
_entity.type
_entity.pdbx_description
1 polymer ?
#
loop_
_entity_poly.entity_id
_entity_poly.type
_entity_poly.pdbx_seq_one_letter_code
_entity_poly.pdbx_strand_id
1 'polypeptide(L)'
;MTIDPRSHTPVYVQLAELLRQRIESGELTPGSALPSEARLTQEYGIGREAVRMAISLLRSEGLVVTVRGHGSYVRTAPERRRVELPPGASVIARVPSADERRAMQLDEGVPVLEVRGPEGDVEVLPGDEVELTRPPS
;
A
#
# COMPACT_ATOMS: atom_id res chain seq x y z
N MET A 1 6.48 10.80 17.59
CA MET A 1 5.19 11.54 17.57
C MET A 1 4.24 10.87 18.57
N THR A 2 3.38 11.61 19.26
CA THR A 2 2.44 11.06 20.27
C THR A 2 1.00 11.34 19.81
N ILE A 3 0.06 10.44 20.10
CA ILE A 3 -1.36 10.62 19.74
C ILE A 3 -2.02 11.65 20.67
N ASP A 4 -2.71 12.63 20.09
CA ASP A 4 -3.51 13.63 20.81
C ASP A 4 -5.00 13.55 20.42
N PRO A 5 -5.87 13.00 21.29
CA PRO A 5 -7.31 12.93 21.04
C PRO A 5 -8.03 14.28 20.94
N ARG A 6 -7.38 15.38 21.35
CA ARG A 6 -7.94 16.74 21.28
C ARG A 6 -7.56 17.49 20.00
N SER A 7 -6.69 16.90 19.18
CA SER A 7 -6.35 17.43 17.87
C SER A 7 -7.54 17.36 16.91
N HIS A 8 -7.54 18.22 15.88
CA HIS A 8 -8.49 18.15 14.76
C HIS A 8 -8.27 16.92 13.87
N THR A 9 -7.10 16.28 13.96
CA THR A 9 -6.82 15.04 13.24
C THR A 9 -7.39 13.85 14.00
N PRO A 10 -8.21 12.97 13.39
CA PRO A 10 -8.73 11.79 14.05
C PRO A 10 -7.61 10.86 14.58
N VAL A 11 -7.80 10.27 15.75
CA VAL A 11 -6.77 9.42 16.39
C VAL A 11 -6.31 8.23 15.56
N TYR A 12 -7.18 7.67 14.72
CA TYR A 12 -6.80 6.57 13.82
C TYR A 12 -5.85 7.04 12.71
N VAL A 13 -6.03 8.27 12.21
CA VAL A 13 -5.13 8.89 11.22
C VAL A 13 -3.78 9.16 11.87
N GLN A 14 -3.77 9.65 13.11
CA GLN A 14 -2.53 9.86 13.86
C GLN A 14 -1.76 8.55 14.11
N LEU A 15 -2.46 7.47 14.47
CA LEU A 15 -1.83 6.15 14.62
C LEU A 15 -1.29 5.63 13.28
N ALA A 16 -2.06 5.75 12.20
CA ALA A 16 -1.62 5.34 10.87
C ALA A 16 -0.36 6.11 10.46
N GLU A 17 -0.31 7.43 10.68
CA GLU A 17 0.87 8.26 10.42
C GLU A 17 2.09 7.78 11.20
N LEU A 18 1.93 7.48 12.50
CA LEU A 18 3.02 7.00 13.33
C LEU A 18 3.55 5.66 12.82
N LEU A 19 2.66 4.71 12.53
CA LEU A 19 3.06 3.40 12.00
C LEU A 19 3.68 3.51 10.60
N ARG A 20 3.18 4.41 9.75
CA ARG A 20 3.77 4.70 8.43
C ARG A 20 5.20 5.18 8.57
N GLN A 21 5.46 6.14 9.45
CA GLN A 21 6.82 6.62 9.72
C GLN A 21 7.75 5.51 10.22
N ARG A 22 7.24 4.57 11.03
CA ARG A 22 8.03 3.40 11.47
C ARG A 22 8.34 2.42 10.33
N ILE A 23 7.44 2.28 9.37
CA ILE A 23 7.67 1.45 8.17
C ILE A 23 8.70 2.14 7.27
N GLU A 24 8.52 3.43 6.99
CA GLU A 24 9.40 4.22 6.12
C GLU A 24 10.81 4.38 6.70
N SER A 25 10.94 4.48 8.03
CA SER A 25 12.25 4.52 8.70
C SER A 25 12.96 3.17 8.77
N GLY A 26 12.25 2.06 8.50
CA GLY A 26 12.75 0.70 8.63
C GLY A 26 12.71 0.13 10.06
N GLU A 27 12.12 0.83 11.03
CA GLU A 27 11.86 0.27 12.38
C GLU A 27 10.93 -0.95 12.29
N LEU A 28 9.91 -0.88 11.42
CA LEU A 28 9.08 -2.01 11.03
C LEU A 28 9.51 -2.46 9.63
N THR A 29 10.26 -3.56 9.57
CA THR A 29 10.83 -4.06 8.31
C THR A 29 9.79 -4.76 7.44
N PRO A 30 9.97 -4.80 6.10
CA PRO A 30 9.13 -5.60 5.22
C PRO A 30 8.98 -7.06 5.68
N GLY A 31 7.74 -7.57 5.69
CA GLY A 31 7.41 -8.92 6.16
C GLY A 31 7.31 -9.06 7.68
N SER A 32 7.69 -8.05 8.47
CA SER A 32 7.53 -8.08 9.93
C SER A 32 6.06 -7.91 10.34
N ALA A 33 5.68 -8.54 11.45
CA ALA A 33 4.35 -8.38 12.02
C ALA A 33 4.21 -7.00 12.66
N LEU A 34 3.08 -6.33 12.41
CA LEU A 34 2.69 -5.15 13.18
C LEU A 34 2.43 -5.56 14.64
N PRO A 35 2.60 -4.63 15.60
CA PRO A 35 2.11 -4.84 16.95
C PRO A 35 0.61 -5.21 16.94
N SER A 36 0.21 -6.18 17.76
CA SER A 36 -1.18 -6.63 17.82
C SER A 36 -2.16 -5.49 18.17
N GLU A 37 -3.43 -5.61 17.77
CA GLU A 37 -4.45 -4.61 18.10
C GLU A 37 -4.51 -4.32 19.61
N ALA A 38 -4.42 -5.37 20.43
CA ALA A 38 -4.43 -5.25 21.89
C ALA A 38 -3.22 -4.46 22.40
N ARG A 39 -2.04 -4.72 21.83
CA ARG A 39 -0.81 -3.98 22.17
C ARG A 39 -0.90 -2.51 21.76
N LEU A 40 -1.40 -2.21 20.56
CA LEU A 40 -1.57 -0.83 20.09
C LEU A 40 -2.59 -0.06 20.94
N THR A 41 -3.70 -0.70 21.32
CA THR A 41 -4.67 -0.12 22.26
C THR A 41 -4.02 0.19 23.60
N GLN A 42 -3.21 -0.73 24.14
CA GLN A 42 -2.53 -0.54 25.42
C GLN A 42 -1.44 0.55 25.33
N GLU A 43 -0.62 0.53 24.28
CA GLU A 43 0.51 1.45 24.09
C GLU A 43 0.06 2.89 23.90
N TYR A 44 -1.01 3.10 23.14
CA TYR A 44 -1.47 4.45 22.78
C TYR A 44 -2.74 4.91 23.49
N GLY A 45 -3.38 4.04 24.29
CA GLY A 45 -4.59 4.37 25.03
C GLY A 45 -5.81 4.67 24.15
N ILE A 46 -5.84 4.14 22.92
CA ILE A 46 -6.94 4.35 21.96
C ILE A 46 -7.83 3.11 21.84
N GLY A 47 -9.11 3.33 21.51
CA GLY A 47 -10.08 2.26 21.33
C GLY A 47 -9.71 1.29 20.19
N ARG A 48 -10.11 0.02 20.33
CA ARG A 48 -9.84 -1.04 19.35
C ARG A 48 -10.31 -0.71 17.93
N GLU A 49 -11.49 -0.08 17.80
CA GLU A 49 -12.00 0.34 16.49
C GLU A 49 -11.11 1.40 15.84
N ALA A 50 -10.51 2.32 16.61
CA ALA A 50 -9.55 3.28 16.07
C ALA A 50 -8.27 2.60 15.58
N VAL A 51 -7.78 1.59 16.31
CA VAL A 51 -6.64 0.77 15.86
C VAL A 51 -6.98 0.04 14.55
N ARG A 52 -8.15 -0.59 14.47
CA ARG A 52 -8.61 -1.30 13.26
C ARG A 52 -8.73 -0.35 12.06
N MET A 53 -9.26 0.85 12.25
CA MET A 53 -9.31 1.87 11.21
C MET A 53 -7.91 2.31 10.77
N ALA A 54 -6.97 2.50 11.69
CA ALA A 54 -5.59 2.86 11.37
C ALA A 54 -4.91 1.77 10.51
N ILE A 55 -5.02 0.51 10.91
CA ILE A 55 -4.49 -0.63 10.13
C ILE A 55 -5.18 -0.73 8.77
N SER A 56 -6.50 -0.51 8.72
CA SER A 56 -7.23 -0.52 7.45
C SER A 56 -6.79 0.60 6.51
N LEU A 57 -6.48 1.78 7.04
CA LEU A 57 -5.94 2.89 6.25
C LEU A 57 -4.58 2.51 5.65
N LEU A 58 -3.66 2.00 6.46
CA LEU A 58 -2.36 1.52 5.97
C LEU A 58 -2.50 0.40 4.92
N ARG A 59 -3.50 -0.47 5.06
CA ARG A 59 -3.77 -1.53 4.09
C ARG A 59 -4.26 -0.96 2.76
N SER A 60 -5.14 0.04 2.82
CA SER A 60 -5.62 0.76 1.63
C SER A 60 -4.52 1.55 0.91
N GLU A 61 -3.50 2.00 1.66
CA GLU A 61 -2.29 2.64 1.13
C GLU A 61 -1.28 1.62 0.56
N GLY A 62 -1.52 0.31 0.71
CA GLY A 62 -0.60 -0.72 0.26
C GLY A 62 0.65 -0.85 1.15
N LEU A 63 0.66 -0.36 2.38
CA LEU A 63 1.81 -0.47 3.28
C LEU A 63 1.80 -1.75 4.12
N VAL A 64 0.62 -2.32 4.35
CA VAL A 64 0.45 -3.54 5.16
C VAL A 64 -0.50 -4.51 4.49
N VAL A 65 -0.36 -5.79 4.85
CA VAL A 65 -1.26 -6.88 4.46
C VAL A 65 -1.82 -7.55 5.71
N THR A 66 -3.09 -7.94 5.70
CA THR A 66 -3.73 -8.65 6.82
C THR A 66 -3.93 -10.11 6.47
N VAL A 67 -3.32 -11.01 7.24
CA VAL A 67 -3.53 -12.45 7.14
C VAL A 67 -4.57 -12.84 8.16
N ARG A 68 -5.74 -13.32 7.69
CA ARG A 68 -6.88 -13.64 8.55
C ARG A 68 -6.46 -14.67 9.61
N GLY A 69 -6.63 -14.32 10.88
CA GLY A 69 -6.27 -15.17 12.02
C GLY A 69 -4.78 -15.14 12.42
N HIS A 70 -3.93 -14.42 11.69
CA HIS A 70 -2.48 -14.35 11.97
C HIS A 70 -1.97 -12.93 12.21
N GLY A 71 -2.74 -11.91 11.85
CA GLY A 71 -2.44 -10.51 12.16
C GLY A 71 -2.18 -9.68 10.91
N SER A 72 -1.53 -8.53 11.08
CA SER A 72 -1.13 -7.65 9.98
C SER A 72 0.38 -7.55 9.90
N TYR A 73 0.91 -7.46 8.69
CA TYR A 73 2.33 -7.49 8.40
C TYR A 73 2.67 -6.33 7.48
N VAL A 74 3.89 -5.79 7.60
CA VAL A 74 4.41 -4.81 6.63
C VAL A 74 4.50 -5.49 5.27
N ARG A 75 3.96 -4.86 4.23
CA ARG A 75 3.99 -5.40 2.87
C ARG A 75 5.44 -5.61 2.43
N THR A 76 5.72 -6.77 1.86
CA THR A 76 6.98 -6.99 1.14
C THR A 76 6.77 -6.54 -0.29
N ALA A 77 7.59 -5.61 -0.78
CA ALA A 77 7.53 -5.21 -2.17
C ALA A 77 7.94 -6.41 -3.06
N PRO A 78 7.15 -6.74 -4.09
CA PRO A 78 7.54 -7.77 -5.04
C PRO A 78 8.77 -7.35 -5.83
N GLU A 79 9.48 -8.32 -6.42
CA GLU A 79 10.54 -8.00 -7.39
C GLU A 79 9.95 -7.27 -8.58
N ARG A 80 10.54 -6.13 -8.94
CA ARG A 80 10.05 -5.31 -10.05
C ARG A 80 10.65 -5.75 -11.37
N ARG A 81 9.79 -6.07 -12.34
CA ARG A 81 10.19 -6.25 -13.73
C ARG A 81 10.35 -4.89 -14.40
N ARG A 82 11.44 -4.69 -15.13
CA ARG A 82 11.61 -3.51 -15.99
C ARG A 82 10.73 -3.63 -17.23
N VAL A 83 9.97 -2.57 -17.49
CA VAL A 83 9.13 -2.45 -18.69
C VAL A 83 9.53 -1.18 -19.41
N GLU A 84 10.09 -1.35 -20.61
CA GLU A 84 10.49 -0.23 -21.45
C GLU A 84 9.29 0.33 -22.20
N LEU A 85 9.02 1.62 -22.00
CA LEU A 85 7.93 2.31 -22.67
C LEU A 85 8.37 2.70 -24.09
N PRO A 86 7.65 2.25 -25.14
CA PRO A 86 7.97 2.66 -26.49
C PRO A 86 7.76 4.18 -26.67
N PRO A 87 8.51 4.82 -27.59
CA PRO A 87 8.29 6.23 -27.91
C PRO A 87 6.83 6.53 -28.26
N GLY A 88 6.26 7.56 -27.65
CA GLY A 88 4.86 7.93 -27.84
C GLY A 88 3.85 7.16 -26.98
N ALA A 89 4.28 6.17 -26.19
CA ALA A 89 3.39 5.52 -25.23
C ALA A 89 2.97 6.46 -24.09
N SER A 90 1.75 6.23 -23.58
CA SER A 90 1.22 6.91 -22.40
C SER A 90 0.90 5.90 -21.31
N VAL A 91 0.96 6.34 -20.05
CA VAL A 91 0.71 5.49 -18.89
C VAL A 91 -0.25 6.21 -17.95
N ILE A 92 -1.28 5.50 -17.51
CA ILE A 92 -2.24 5.98 -16.52
C ILE A 92 -2.27 4.99 -15.36
N ALA A 93 -2.02 5.48 -14.15
CA ALA A 93 -2.29 4.72 -12.93
C ALA A 93 -3.78 4.85 -12.57
N ARG A 94 -4.45 3.72 -12.33
CA ARG A 94 -5.84 3.70 -11.91
C ARG A 94 -6.12 2.61 -10.90
N VAL A 95 -7.26 2.75 -10.21
CA VAL A 95 -7.77 1.71 -9.33
C VAL A 95 -8.20 0.50 -10.19
N PRO A 96 -7.78 -0.73 -9.86
CA PRO A 96 -8.25 -1.91 -10.57
C PRO A 96 -9.71 -2.22 -10.26
N SER A 97 -10.41 -2.74 -11.26
CA SER A 97 -11.72 -3.36 -11.10
C SER A 97 -11.64 -4.62 -10.23
N ALA A 98 -12.79 -5.08 -9.72
CA ALA A 98 -12.84 -6.31 -8.93
C ALA A 98 -12.36 -7.55 -9.72
N ASP A 99 -12.63 -7.58 -11.02
CA ASP A 99 -12.20 -8.67 -11.89
C ASP A 99 -10.71 -8.62 -12.17
N GLU A 100 -10.13 -7.44 -12.43
CA GLU A 100 -8.67 -7.27 -12.56
C GLU A 100 -7.94 -7.67 -11.27
N ARG A 101 -8.43 -7.23 -10.10
CA ARG A 101 -7.84 -7.64 -8.80
C ARG A 101 -7.80 -9.15 -8.66
N ARG A 102 -8.89 -9.84 -9.02
CA ARG A 102 -8.97 -11.30 -8.93
C ARG A 102 -8.07 -11.98 -9.96
N ALA A 103 -8.11 -11.53 -11.21
CA ALA A 103 -7.36 -12.15 -12.32
C ALA A 103 -5.84 -12.00 -12.14
N MET A 104 -5.40 -10.83 -11.68
CA MET A 104 -3.99 -10.49 -11.49
C MET A 104 -3.50 -10.73 -10.06
N GLN A 105 -4.35 -11.28 -9.17
CA GLN A 105 -4.04 -11.55 -7.75
C GLN A 105 -3.49 -10.31 -7.00
N LEU A 106 -4.07 -9.14 -7.29
CA LEU A 106 -3.61 -7.87 -6.72
C LEU A 106 -4.02 -7.73 -5.27
N ASP A 107 -3.05 -7.38 -4.44
CA ASP A 107 -3.32 -7.00 -3.07
C ASP A 107 -4.08 -5.66 -2.96
N GLU A 108 -4.67 -5.42 -1.79
CA GLU A 108 -5.30 -4.14 -1.48
C GLU A 108 -4.29 -2.98 -1.56
N GLY A 109 -4.73 -1.85 -2.11
CA GLY A 109 -3.88 -0.67 -2.32
C GLY A 109 -2.97 -0.73 -3.56
N VAL A 110 -2.81 -1.89 -4.20
CA VAL A 110 -2.03 -2.01 -5.45
C VAL A 110 -2.82 -1.38 -6.62
N PRO A 111 -2.28 -0.36 -7.30
CA PRO A 111 -2.89 0.19 -8.50
C PRO A 111 -2.56 -0.68 -9.72
N VAL A 112 -3.31 -0.50 -10.80
CA VAL A 112 -2.91 -0.97 -12.12
C VAL A 112 -2.39 0.18 -12.97
N LEU A 113 -1.39 -0.10 -13.78
CA LEU A 113 -0.88 0.80 -14.79
C LEU A 113 -1.44 0.37 -16.14
N GLU A 114 -2.22 1.24 -16.76
CA GLU A 114 -2.68 1.09 -18.13
C GLU A 114 -1.67 1.76 -19.05
N VAL A 115 -0.87 0.95 -19.73
CA VAL A 115 0.11 1.38 -20.72
C VAL A 115 -0.59 1.36 -22.08
N ARG A 116 -0.68 2.52 -22.73
CA ARG A 116 -1.22 2.65 -24.09
C ARG A 116 -0.07 2.91 -25.05
N GLY A 117 0.17 1.98 -25.96
CA GLY A 117 1.16 2.11 -27.02
C GLY A 117 0.71 3.09 -28.11
N PRO A 118 1.64 3.49 -28.98
CA PRO A 118 1.37 4.44 -30.06
C PRO A 118 0.41 3.90 -31.13
N GLU A 119 0.29 2.57 -31.24
CA GLU A 119 -0.60 1.90 -32.21
C GLU A 119 -2.02 1.66 -31.62
N GLY A 120 -2.26 2.10 -30.39
CA GLY A 120 -3.54 1.92 -29.68
C GLY A 120 -3.65 0.59 -28.93
N ASP A 121 -2.59 -0.20 -28.89
CA ASP A 121 -2.45 -1.36 -28.01
C ASP A 121 -2.50 -0.92 -26.54
N VAL A 122 -3.14 -1.74 -25.70
CA VAL A 122 -3.29 -1.47 -24.27
C VAL A 122 -2.83 -2.68 -23.47
N GLU A 123 -1.87 -2.46 -22.58
CA GLU A 123 -1.39 -3.44 -21.60
C GLU A 123 -1.73 -2.96 -20.19
N VAL A 124 -2.20 -3.86 -19.32
CA VAL A 124 -2.52 -3.55 -17.92
C VAL A 124 -1.55 -4.31 -17.02
N LEU A 125 -0.84 -3.57 -16.16
CA LEU A 125 0.24 -4.09 -15.34
C LEU A 125 0.00 -3.83 -13.84
N PRO A 126 0.39 -4.74 -12.92
CA PRO A 126 0.42 -4.44 -11.49
C PRO A 126 1.44 -3.34 -11.20
N GLY A 127 1.01 -2.24 -10.58
CA GLY A 127 1.86 -1.05 -10.43
C GLY A 127 2.99 -1.20 -9.41
N ASP A 128 2.91 -2.18 -8.52
CA ASP A 128 3.96 -2.49 -7.54
C ASP A 128 5.01 -3.48 -8.07
N GLU A 129 4.70 -4.23 -9.14
CA GLU A 129 5.57 -5.22 -9.79
C GLU A 129 6.35 -4.68 -10.99
N VAL A 130 6.16 -3.41 -11.38
CA VAL A 130 6.80 -2.87 -12.59
C VAL A 130 7.62 -1.61 -12.31
N GLU A 131 8.80 -1.56 -12.94
CA GLU A 131 9.62 -0.36 -13.05
C GLU A 131 9.55 0.12 -14.51
N LEU A 132 8.87 1.22 -14.74
CA LEU A 132 8.74 1.79 -16.09
C LEU A 132 9.99 2.58 -16.45
N THR A 133 10.63 2.22 -17.56
CA THR A 133 11.81 2.91 -18.08
C THR A 133 11.51 3.53 -19.43
N ARG A 134 12.18 4.64 -19.76
CA ARG A 134 12.20 5.17 -21.13
C ARG A 134 13.58 4.92 -21.74
N PRO A 135 13.66 4.65 -23.06
CA PRO A 135 14.94 4.63 -23.75
C PRO A 135 15.66 5.97 -23.56
N PRO A 136 17.00 5.97 -23.48
CA PRO A 136 17.77 7.21 -23.48
C PRO A 136 17.50 7.99 -24.78
N SER A 137 17.41 9.31 -24.64
CA SER A 137 17.26 10.26 -25.75
C SER A 137 18.49 10.33 -26.64
#